data_AF-F9DU09-F1
#
_entry.id   AF-F9DU09-F1
#
_cell.length_a   1.000
_cell.length_b   1.000
_cell.length_c   1.000
_cell.angle_alpha   90.00
_cell.angle_beta   90.00
_cell.angle_gamma   90.00
#
_symmetry.space_group_name_H-M   'P 1'
#
loop_
_entity.id
_entity.type
_entity.pdbx_description
1 polymer ?
#
loop_
_entity_poly.entity_id
_entity_poly.type
_entity_poly.pdbx_seq_one_letter_code
_entity_poly.pdbx_strand_id
1 'polypeptide(L)'
;MKVDNEELLLDYIAASTNLYGVIPFAKVAEIYNEHNGEKISLNIMTDFVNDKAIMKKLEERFVYVNSDVFMAEVIHVFEEKEAVEQAAAGKPYYVPKPEEFLLFTDQFYFERTPQQEQLKKMMLEDLDGSVDIEEEVEELVLDLQMSGGDFTKELSEFLGRLKLPMEKAERYIPVIIEIANTTRLWENRGHTPNELMQ
;
A
#
# COMPACT_ATOMS: atom_id res chain seq x y z
N MET A 1 8.60 2.52 30.26
CA MET A 1 8.05 1.17 29.93
C MET A 1 8.74 0.77 28.64
N LYS A 2 9.40 -0.39 28.59
CA LYS A 2 10.09 -0.83 27.37
C LYS A 2 9.05 -1.44 26.41
N VAL A 3 9.35 -1.42 25.11
CA VAL A 3 8.59 -2.22 24.14
C VAL A 3 8.91 -3.68 24.43
N ASP A 4 7.91 -4.48 24.77
CA ASP A 4 8.10 -5.88 25.20
C ASP A 4 8.46 -6.78 24.00
N ASN A 5 8.11 -6.37 22.77
CA ASN A 5 8.51 -7.02 21.53
C ASN A 5 8.86 -5.99 20.43
N GLU A 6 10.13 -5.58 20.39
CA GLU A 6 10.67 -4.58 19.45
C GLU A 6 10.46 -4.95 17.98
N GLU A 7 10.76 -6.19 17.58
CA GLU A 7 10.63 -6.61 16.18
C GLU A 7 9.15 -6.61 15.75
N LEU A 8 8.24 -7.05 16.62
CA LEU A 8 6.81 -7.00 16.31
C LEU A 8 6.33 -5.56 16.11
N LEU A 9 6.80 -4.60 16.91
CA LEU A 9 6.44 -3.19 16.71
C LEU A 9 6.98 -2.66 15.37
N LEU A 10 8.21 -3.01 14.99
CA LEU A 10 8.78 -2.66 13.68
C LEU A 10 7.94 -3.23 12.53
N ASP A 11 7.51 -4.48 12.66
CA ASP A 11 6.67 -5.15 11.66
C ASP A 11 5.29 -4.48 11.56
N TYR A 12 4.68 -4.08 12.67
CA TYR A 12 3.42 -3.32 12.66
C TYR A 12 3.57 -1.93 12.04
N ILE A 13 4.70 -1.25 12.28
CA ILE A 13 5.00 0.03 11.65
C ILE A 13 5.15 -0.15 10.14
N ALA A 14 5.91 -1.15 9.70
CA ALA A 14 6.11 -1.45 8.27
C ALA A 14 4.81 -1.85 7.57
N ALA A 15 4.06 -2.80 8.13
CA ALA A 15 2.76 -3.22 7.61
C ALA A 15 1.78 -2.06 7.50
N SER A 16 1.72 -1.20 8.53
CA SER A 16 0.90 0.00 8.47
C SER A 16 1.34 0.93 7.35
N THR A 17 2.64 1.15 7.21
CA THR A 17 3.19 2.08 6.22
C THR A 17 2.91 1.58 4.80
N ASN A 18 3.08 0.29 4.54
CA ASN A 18 2.81 -0.32 3.24
C ASN A 18 1.31 -0.34 2.91
N LEU A 19 0.43 -0.49 3.90
CA LEU A 19 -1.01 -0.50 3.68
C LEU A 19 -1.62 0.90 3.51
N TYR A 20 -1.03 1.94 4.12
CA TYR A 20 -1.65 3.27 4.17
C TYR A 20 -0.83 4.39 3.50
N GLY A 21 0.43 4.15 3.15
CA GLY A 21 1.36 5.15 2.62
C GLY A 21 1.86 6.11 3.70
N VAL A 22 0.94 6.80 4.38
CA VAL A 22 1.21 7.71 5.51
C VAL A 22 0.30 7.35 6.70
N ILE A 23 0.88 7.18 7.87
CA ILE A 23 0.13 6.87 9.08
C ILE A 23 0.66 7.59 10.33
N PRO A 24 -0.21 8.21 11.16
CA PRO A 24 0.18 8.76 12.45
C PRO A 24 0.60 7.71 13.46
N PHE A 25 1.56 8.06 14.33
CA PHE A 25 1.99 7.24 15.46
C PHE A 25 0.82 6.76 16.32
N ALA A 26 -0.17 7.63 16.51
CA ALA A 26 -1.37 7.33 17.28
C ALA A 26 -2.14 6.14 16.70
N LYS A 27 -2.28 6.07 15.37
CA LYS A 27 -3.04 5.02 14.71
C LYS A 27 -2.26 3.70 14.67
N VAL A 28 -0.93 3.74 14.51
CA VAL A 28 -0.10 2.53 14.66
C VAL A 28 -0.22 1.96 16.08
N ALA A 29 -0.11 2.81 17.10
CA ALA A 29 -0.25 2.39 18.49
C ALA A 29 -1.64 1.81 18.78
N GLU A 30 -2.71 2.41 18.24
CA GLU A 30 -4.08 1.90 18.32
C GLU A 30 -4.17 0.47 17.75
N ILE A 31 -3.77 0.28 16.49
CA ILE A 31 -3.83 -1.03 15.80
C ILE A 31 -3.01 -2.08 16.55
N TYR A 32 -1.77 -1.74 16.93
CA TYR A 32 -0.89 -2.65 17.66
C TYR A 32 -1.51 -3.07 19.01
N ASN A 33 -2.09 -2.13 19.75
CA ASN A 33 -2.70 -2.41 21.04
C ASN A 33 -3.98 -3.25 20.91
N GLU A 34 -4.80 -2.99 19.89
CA GLU A 34 -6.01 -3.76 19.61
C GLU A 34 -5.69 -5.21 19.25
N HIS A 35 -4.64 -5.44 18.45
CA HIS A 35 -4.26 -6.78 18.00
C HIS A 35 -3.54 -7.61 19.07
N ASN A 36 -2.74 -6.96 19.93
CA ASN A 36 -1.84 -7.66 20.87
C ASN A 36 -2.27 -7.54 22.33
N GLY A 37 -3.30 -6.75 22.64
CA GLY A 37 -3.74 -6.50 24.02
C GLY A 37 -2.74 -5.68 24.86
N GLU A 38 -1.83 -4.97 24.19
CA GLU A 38 -0.79 -4.14 24.80
C GLU A 38 -1.22 -2.67 24.96
N LYS A 39 -0.37 -1.85 25.60
CA LYS A 39 -0.61 -0.42 25.81
C LYS A 39 0.60 0.42 25.45
N ILE A 40 1.07 0.29 24.21
CA ILE A 40 2.03 1.24 23.66
C ILE A 40 1.35 2.62 23.63
N SER A 41 2.02 3.60 24.24
CA SER A 41 1.60 4.99 24.26
C SER A 41 2.41 5.81 23.27
N LEU A 42 1.92 7.00 22.92
CA LEU A 42 2.66 7.92 22.05
C LEU A 42 4.06 8.25 22.57
N ASN A 43 4.22 8.42 23.89
CA ASN A 43 5.54 8.68 24.48
C ASN A 43 6.50 7.50 24.25
N ILE A 44 6.00 6.27 24.35
CA ILE A 44 6.79 5.07 24.07
C ILE A 44 7.17 5.02 22.60
N MET A 45 6.23 5.33 21.69
CA MET A 45 6.51 5.41 20.26
C MET A 45 7.58 6.47 19.95
N THR A 46 7.47 7.66 20.55
CA THR A 46 8.47 8.74 20.39
C THR A 46 9.83 8.33 20.93
N ASP A 47 9.89 7.73 22.13
CA ASP A 47 11.15 7.23 22.69
C ASP A 47 11.75 6.12 21.82
N PHE A 48 10.92 5.26 21.24
CA PHE A 48 11.31 4.17 20.35
C PHE A 48 11.99 4.68 19.09
N VAL A 49 11.36 5.62 18.37
CA VAL A 49 11.93 6.18 17.13
C VAL A 49 13.08 7.17 17.38
N ASN A 50 13.30 7.63 18.61
CA ASN A 50 14.47 8.43 18.96
C ASN A 50 15.77 7.61 19.06
N ASP A 51 15.66 6.28 19.13
CA ASP A 51 16.82 5.39 19.07
C ASP A 51 17.32 5.27 17.61
N LYS A 52 18.60 5.59 17.39
CA LYS A 52 19.22 5.53 16.06
C LYS A 52 19.25 4.12 15.46
N ALA A 53 19.36 3.09 16.29
CA ALA A 53 19.32 1.70 15.80
C ALA A 53 17.91 1.35 15.29
N ILE A 54 16.87 1.84 15.96
CA ILE A 54 15.48 1.69 15.53
C ILE A 54 15.23 2.44 14.22
N MET A 55 15.68 3.69 14.12
CA MET A 55 15.57 4.46 12.87
C MET A 55 16.21 3.73 11.69
N LYS A 56 17.40 3.16 11.86
CA LYS A 56 18.06 2.36 10.81
C LYS A 56 17.23 1.13 10.41
N LYS A 57 16.63 0.43 11.38
CA LYS A 57 15.77 -0.74 11.12
C LYS A 57 14.47 -0.37 10.39
N LEU A 58 13.95 0.83 10.61
CA LEU A 58 12.79 1.37 9.90
C LEU A 58 13.16 1.74 8.46
N GLU A 59 14.30 2.41 8.25
CA GLU A 59 14.82 2.72 6.92
C GLU A 59 15.10 1.44 6.09
N GLU A 60 15.64 0.38 6.72
CA GLU A 60 15.81 -0.94 6.09
C GLU A 60 14.48 -1.60 5.68
N ARG A 61 13.36 -1.13 6.25
CA ARG A 61 11.98 -1.53 5.93
C ARG A 61 11.26 -0.48 5.06
N PHE A 62 11.99 0.46 4.47
CA PHE A 62 11.47 1.54 3.63
C PHE A 62 10.48 2.48 4.34
N VAL A 63 10.60 2.58 5.67
CA VAL A 63 9.78 3.46 6.51
C VAL A 63 10.58 4.68 6.96
N TYR A 64 10.02 5.86 6.68
CA TYR A 64 10.57 7.14 7.10
C TYR A 64 9.70 7.80 8.17
N VAL A 65 10.35 8.48 9.11
CA VAL A 65 9.68 9.20 10.19
C VAL A 65 9.72 10.69 9.91
N ASN A 66 8.54 11.34 9.91
CA ASN A 66 8.42 12.79 9.84
C ASN A 66 7.54 13.29 10.97
N SER A 67 8.12 13.98 11.94
CA SER A 67 7.42 14.46 13.14
C SER A 67 6.72 13.31 13.90
N ASP A 68 5.41 13.15 13.73
CA ASP A 68 4.54 12.19 14.41
C ASP A 68 3.86 11.20 13.44
N VAL A 69 4.37 11.09 12.21
CA VAL A 69 3.91 10.13 11.21
C VAL A 69 5.03 9.21 10.72
N PHE A 70 4.64 7.99 10.36
CA PHE A 70 5.41 7.09 9.51
C PHE A 70 4.94 7.25 8.07
N MET A 71 5.87 7.23 7.10
CA MET A 71 5.56 7.30 5.68
C MET A 71 6.45 6.38 4.85
N ALA A 72 5.91 5.90 3.74
CA ALA A 72 6.66 5.10 2.77
C ALA A 72 7.79 5.91 2.12
N GLU A 73 8.87 5.24 1.74
CA GLU A 73 10.04 5.85 1.09
C GLU A 73 9.65 6.72 -0.11
N VAL A 74 8.78 6.22 -1.00
CA VAL A 74 8.35 6.95 -2.19
C VAL A 74 7.72 8.30 -1.84
N ILE A 75 6.87 8.34 -0.82
CA ILE A 75 6.22 9.58 -0.34
C ILE A 75 7.26 10.53 0.26
N HIS A 76 8.24 10.00 0.98
CA HIS A 76 9.33 10.80 1.55
C HIS A 76 10.21 11.42 0.45
N VAL A 77 10.63 10.61 -0.53
CA VAL A 77 11.54 11.00 -1.61
C VAL A 77 10.89 12.02 -2.55
N PHE A 78 9.60 11.87 -2.86
CA PHE A 78 8.88 12.77 -3.77
C PHE A 78 8.11 13.88 -3.05
N GLU A 79 8.23 13.99 -1.72
CA GLU A 79 7.56 15.00 -0.89
C GLU A 79 6.02 15.01 -1.02
N GLU A 80 5.41 13.85 -1.23
CA GLU A 80 3.97 13.72 -1.57
C GLU A 80 3.05 13.56 -0.35
N LYS A 81 3.58 13.73 0.86
CA LYS A 81 2.85 13.50 2.12
C LYS A 81 1.50 14.23 2.15
N GLU A 82 1.51 15.52 1.84
CA GLU A 82 0.30 16.35 1.90
C GLU A 82 -0.76 15.90 0.89
N ALA A 83 -0.35 15.47 -0.30
CA ALA A 83 -1.27 15.01 -1.34
C ALA A 83 -1.99 13.73 -0.89
N VAL A 84 -1.25 12.75 -0.36
CA VAL A 84 -1.81 11.50 0.15
C VAL A 84 -2.73 11.75 1.35
N GLU A 85 -2.32 12.59 2.30
CA GLU A 85 -3.16 12.95 3.45
C GLU A 85 -4.46 13.66 3.04
N GLN A 86 -4.41 14.55 2.05
CA GLN A 86 -5.59 15.22 1.51
C GLN A 86 -6.54 14.24 0.82
N ALA A 87 -6.01 13.33 -0.01
CA ALA A 87 -6.81 12.32 -0.69
C ALA A 87 -7.47 11.32 0.29
N ALA A 88 -6.79 11.04 1.40
CA ALA A 88 -7.27 10.19 2.49
C ALA A 88 -8.18 10.88 3.51
N ALA A 89 -8.36 12.21 3.42
CA ALA A 89 -9.06 12.98 4.44
C ALA A 89 -10.52 12.52 4.61
N GLY A 90 -10.92 12.30 5.86
CA GLY A 90 -12.29 11.92 6.22
C GLY A 90 -12.65 10.44 6.04
N LYS A 91 -11.75 9.61 5.49
CA LYS A 91 -11.99 8.16 5.29
C LYS A 91 -11.62 7.36 6.55
N PRO A 92 -12.31 6.27 6.89
CA PRO A 92 -11.86 5.36 7.95
C PRO A 92 -10.60 4.60 7.54
N TYR A 93 -9.90 4.00 8.50
CA TYR A 93 -8.82 3.05 8.20
C TYR A 93 -9.39 1.64 8.06
N TYR A 94 -9.00 0.92 7.01
CA TYR A 94 -9.21 -0.51 6.92
C TYR A 94 -8.21 -1.21 7.85
N VAL A 95 -8.69 -1.93 8.87
CA VAL A 95 -7.83 -2.69 9.78
C VAL A 95 -8.16 -4.18 9.64
N PRO A 96 -7.32 -4.97 8.93
CA PRO A 96 -7.50 -6.41 8.82
C PRO A 96 -7.14 -7.14 10.11
N LYS A 97 -7.40 -8.45 10.15
CA LYS A 97 -6.99 -9.30 11.28
C LYS A 97 -5.46 -9.36 11.40
N PRO A 98 -4.91 -9.65 12.59
CA PRO A 98 -3.46 -9.63 12.81
C PRO A 98 -2.65 -10.46 11.82
N GLU A 99 -3.12 -11.66 11.47
CA GLU A 99 -2.45 -12.56 10.53
C GLU A 99 -2.38 -12.02 9.10
N GLU A 100 -3.44 -11.32 8.66
CA GLU A 100 -3.51 -10.68 7.35
C GLU A 100 -2.74 -9.36 7.34
N PHE A 101 -2.82 -8.60 8.43
CA PHE A 101 -2.11 -7.33 8.61
C PHE A 101 -0.61 -7.50 8.44
N LEU A 102 -0.03 -8.54 9.03
CA LEU A 102 1.41 -8.80 8.96
C LEU A 102 1.89 -9.24 7.56
N LEU A 103 1.00 -9.61 6.64
CA LEU A 103 1.39 -9.87 5.24
C LEU A 103 1.91 -8.61 4.56
N PHE A 104 1.37 -7.44 4.94
CA PHE A 104 1.81 -6.14 4.43
C PHE A 104 3.21 -5.73 4.93
N THR A 105 3.88 -6.52 5.77
CA THR A 105 5.31 -6.29 6.05
C THR A 105 6.17 -6.40 4.79
N ASP A 106 5.74 -7.25 3.85
CA ASP A 106 6.29 -7.25 2.49
C ASP A 106 5.69 -6.09 1.70
N GLN A 107 6.54 -5.16 1.27
CA GLN A 107 6.12 -3.99 0.49
C GLN A 107 5.56 -4.34 -0.89
N PHE A 108 5.83 -5.56 -1.39
CA PHE A 108 5.30 -6.05 -2.65
C PHE A 108 4.03 -6.88 -2.48
N TYR A 109 3.54 -7.03 -1.25
CA TYR A 109 2.31 -7.79 -0.99
C TYR A 109 1.07 -7.00 -1.42
N PHE A 110 0.22 -7.68 -2.19
CA PHE A 110 -1.14 -7.26 -2.49
C PHE A 110 -2.08 -8.46 -2.52
N GLU A 111 -3.37 -8.21 -2.31
CA GLU A 111 -4.39 -9.27 -2.37
C GLU A 111 -4.60 -9.71 -3.81
N ARG A 112 -4.56 -11.04 -4.03
CA ARG A 112 -4.86 -11.61 -5.34
C ARG A 112 -6.36 -11.62 -5.60
N THR A 113 -6.78 -11.14 -6.76
CA THR A 113 -8.20 -11.05 -7.14
C THR A 113 -8.51 -11.79 -8.44
N PRO A 114 -9.75 -12.29 -8.64
CA PRO A 114 -10.15 -12.90 -9.91
C PRO A 114 -9.99 -11.98 -11.13
N GLN A 115 -10.08 -10.67 -10.93
CA GLN A 115 -9.93 -9.64 -11.96
C GLN A 115 -8.49 -9.59 -12.49
N GLN A 116 -7.49 -9.74 -11.60
CA GLN A 116 -6.09 -9.84 -12.00
C GLN A 116 -5.87 -11.07 -12.89
N GLU A 117 -6.40 -12.23 -12.51
CA GLU A 117 -6.31 -13.46 -13.32
C GLU A 117 -7.04 -13.34 -14.66
N GLN A 118 -8.16 -12.62 -14.69
CA GLN A 118 -8.86 -12.31 -15.93
C GLN A 118 -7.98 -11.47 -16.87
N LEU A 119 -7.31 -10.42 -16.35
CA LEU A 119 -6.41 -9.59 -17.13
C LEU A 119 -5.22 -10.40 -17.67
N LYS A 120 -4.57 -11.21 -16.83
CA LYS A 120 -3.47 -12.11 -17.24
C LYS A 120 -3.87 -13.01 -18.41
N LYS A 121 -5.07 -13.60 -18.36
CA LYS A 121 -5.58 -14.44 -19.45
C LYS A 121 -5.76 -13.65 -20.75
N MET A 122 -6.31 -12.44 -20.69
CA MET A 122 -6.46 -11.58 -21.87
C MET A 122 -5.10 -11.21 -22.46
N MET A 123 -4.13 -10.87 -21.62
CA MET A 123 -2.76 -10.54 -22.02
C MET A 123 -2.06 -11.73 -22.68
N LEU A 124 -2.23 -12.95 -22.17
CA LEU A 124 -1.66 -14.17 -22.74
C LEU A 124 -2.12 -14.41 -24.19
N GLU A 125 -3.38 -14.09 -24.50
CA GLU A 125 -3.95 -14.24 -25.84
C GLU A 125 -3.38 -13.22 -26.85
N ASP A 126 -2.99 -12.03 -26.37
CA ASP A 126 -2.68 -10.88 -27.22
C ASP A 126 -1.18 -10.53 -27.31
N LEU A 127 -0.36 -10.93 -26.34
CA LEU A 127 1.06 -10.52 -26.21
C LEU A 127 2.08 -11.60 -26.59
N ASP A 128 1.69 -12.86 -26.80
CA ASP A 128 2.54 -13.98 -27.29
C ASP A 128 3.96 -14.04 -26.66
N GLY A 129 4.06 -13.80 -25.34
CA GLY A 129 5.33 -13.83 -24.60
C GLY A 129 6.27 -12.64 -24.83
N SER A 130 5.78 -11.53 -25.39
CA SER A 130 6.57 -10.30 -25.56
C SER A 130 6.89 -9.55 -24.25
N VAL A 131 6.20 -9.89 -23.17
CA VAL A 131 6.38 -9.35 -21.80
C VAL A 131 6.20 -10.49 -20.79
N ASP A 132 6.70 -10.28 -19.56
CA ASP A 132 6.33 -11.12 -18.42
C ASP A 132 4.97 -10.66 -17.89
N ILE A 133 3.94 -11.47 -18.16
CA ILE A 133 2.55 -11.10 -17.84
C ILE A 133 2.29 -11.11 -16.34
N GLU A 134 3.02 -11.92 -15.57
CA GLU A 134 2.88 -11.89 -14.12
C GLU A 134 3.39 -10.54 -13.63
N GLU A 135 4.65 -10.21 -13.94
CA GLU A 135 5.33 -8.97 -13.55
C GLU A 135 4.50 -7.73 -13.92
N GLU A 136 4.01 -7.62 -15.16
CA GLU A 136 3.22 -6.46 -15.60
C GLU A 136 1.91 -6.29 -14.81
N VAL A 137 1.27 -7.38 -14.39
CA VAL A 137 0.05 -7.31 -13.58
C VAL A 137 0.37 -7.02 -12.12
N GLU A 138 1.49 -7.53 -11.58
CA GLU A 138 1.94 -7.16 -10.23
C GLU A 138 2.29 -5.68 -10.16
N GLU A 139 3.05 -5.16 -11.13
CA GLU A 139 3.40 -3.74 -11.24
C GLU A 139 2.14 -2.87 -11.33
N LEU A 140 1.18 -3.21 -12.20
CA LEU A 140 -0.08 -2.49 -12.29
C LEU A 140 -0.80 -2.38 -10.94
N VAL A 141 -0.85 -3.48 -10.17
CA VAL A 141 -1.55 -3.46 -8.88
C VAL A 141 -0.80 -2.57 -7.90
N LEU A 142 0.53 -2.68 -7.80
CA LEU A 142 1.34 -1.84 -6.92
C LEU A 142 1.26 -0.35 -7.30
N ASP A 143 1.35 -0.03 -8.59
CA ASP A 143 1.18 1.33 -9.15
C ASP A 143 -0.18 1.91 -8.71
N LEU A 144 -1.25 1.12 -8.83
CA LEU A 144 -2.59 1.53 -8.39
C LEU A 144 -2.65 1.78 -6.88
N GLN A 145 -2.08 0.91 -6.05
CA GLN A 145 -2.08 1.06 -4.58
C GLN A 145 -1.47 2.40 -4.13
N MET A 146 -0.43 2.84 -4.85
CA MET A 146 0.37 4.03 -4.54
C MET A 146 -0.06 5.28 -5.33
N SER A 147 -1.08 5.18 -6.19
CA SER A 147 -1.41 6.20 -7.19
C SER A 147 -1.83 7.57 -6.64
N GLY A 148 -2.16 7.67 -5.35
CA GLY A 148 -2.69 8.90 -4.76
C GLY A 148 -4.02 9.35 -5.38
N GLY A 149 -4.74 8.44 -6.03
CA GLY A 149 -6.01 8.69 -6.73
C GLY A 149 -5.87 9.00 -8.22
N ASP A 150 -4.67 8.99 -8.81
CA ASP A 150 -4.49 9.23 -10.24
C ASP A 150 -4.59 7.95 -11.09
N PHE A 151 -5.78 7.34 -11.09
CA PHE A 151 -6.06 6.16 -11.90
C PHE A 151 -5.76 6.35 -13.40
N THR A 152 -5.96 7.57 -13.92
CA THR A 152 -5.83 7.83 -15.36
C THR A 152 -4.36 7.78 -15.79
N LYS A 153 -3.46 8.31 -14.95
CA LYS A 153 -2.01 8.18 -15.14
C LYS A 153 -1.59 6.73 -15.15
N GLU A 154 -1.91 5.97 -14.11
CA GLU A 154 -1.49 4.57 -14.00
C GLU A 154 -2.04 3.68 -15.13
N LEU A 155 -3.30 3.90 -15.52
CA LEU A 155 -3.89 3.24 -16.68
C LEU A 155 -3.12 3.57 -17.97
N SER A 156 -2.78 4.83 -18.19
CA SER A 156 -2.08 5.27 -19.40
C SER A 156 -0.65 4.74 -19.47
N GLU A 157 0.05 4.72 -18.33
CA GLU A 157 1.41 4.18 -18.23
C GLU A 157 1.41 2.68 -18.50
N PHE A 158 0.55 1.90 -17.84
CA PHE A 158 0.40 0.46 -18.07
C PHE A 158 0.11 0.13 -19.54
N LEU A 159 -0.92 0.75 -20.15
CA LEU A 159 -1.26 0.48 -21.55
C LEU A 159 -0.14 0.89 -22.51
N GLY A 160 0.61 1.94 -22.18
CA GLY A 160 1.78 2.39 -22.96
C GLY A 160 2.93 1.39 -22.96
N ARG A 161 3.16 0.67 -21.85
CA ARG A 161 4.22 -0.34 -21.71
C ARG A 161 3.98 -1.57 -22.61
N LEU A 162 2.72 -1.96 -22.82
CA LEU A 162 2.35 -3.15 -23.59
C LEU A 162 2.61 -3.06 -25.10
N LYS A 163 2.82 -1.85 -25.65
CA LYS A 163 3.11 -1.60 -27.09
C LYS A 163 2.10 -2.27 -28.05
N LEU A 164 0.86 -2.47 -27.60
CA LEU A 164 -0.22 -3.03 -28.40
C LEU A 164 -0.86 -1.95 -29.28
N PRO A 165 -1.48 -2.33 -30.42
CA PRO A 165 -2.40 -1.44 -31.12
C PRO A 165 -3.51 -0.96 -30.18
N MET A 166 -3.89 0.32 -30.28
CA MET A 166 -4.86 0.95 -29.38
C MET A 166 -6.15 0.12 -29.23
N GLU A 167 -6.71 -0.38 -30.34
CA GLU A 167 -7.94 -1.19 -30.34
C GLU A 167 -7.83 -2.48 -29.50
N LYS A 168 -6.62 -3.05 -29.36
CA LYS A 168 -6.38 -4.20 -28.48
C LYS A 168 -6.22 -3.75 -27.03
N ALA A 169 -5.42 -2.71 -26.80
CA ALA A 169 -5.15 -2.19 -25.46
C ALA A 169 -6.43 -1.69 -24.75
N GLU A 170 -7.32 -1.01 -25.47
CA GLU A 170 -8.58 -0.49 -24.94
C GLU A 170 -9.52 -1.59 -24.39
N ARG A 171 -9.39 -2.83 -24.87
CA ARG A 171 -10.18 -3.97 -24.35
C ARG A 171 -9.85 -4.30 -22.90
N TYR A 172 -8.69 -3.90 -22.39
CA TYR A 172 -8.27 -4.17 -21.01
C TYR A 172 -8.85 -3.15 -20.01
N ILE A 173 -9.26 -1.96 -20.48
CA ILE A 173 -9.72 -0.88 -19.60
C ILE A 173 -10.83 -1.34 -18.63
N PRO A 174 -11.89 -2.07 -19.05
CA PRO A 174 -12.93 -2.49 -18.12
C PRO A 174 -12.42 -3.41 -17.01
N VAL A 175 -11.51 -4.34 -17.29
CA VAL A 175 -10.97 -5.24 -16.25
C VAL A 175 -9.99 -4.49 -15.34
N ILE A 176 -9.23 -3.52 -15.85
CA ILE A 176 -8.34 -2.68 -15.05
C ILE A 176 -9.14 -1.80 -14.08
N ILE A 177 -10.29 -1.26 -14.50
CA ILE A 177 -11.21 -0.55 -13.60
C ILE A 177 -11.68 -1.48 -12.46
N GLU A 178 -12.04 -2.72 -12.76
CA GLU A 178 -12.44 -3.69 -11.73
C GLU A 178 -11.28 -4.07 -10.80
N ILE A 179 -10.05 -4.16 -11.31
CA ILE A 179 -8.85 -4.31 -10.48
C ILE A 179 -8.73 -3.11 -9.53
N ALA A 180 -8.74 -1.88 -10.05
CA ALA A 180 -8.65 -0.68 -9.22
C ALA A 180 -9.75 -0.62 -8.13
N ASN A 181 -10.98 -1.03 -8.46
CA ASN A 181 -12.09 -1.07 -7.51
C ASN A 181 -11.97 -2.17 -6.43
N THR A 182 -11.09 -3.16 -6.64
CA THR A 182 -10.84 -4.28 -5.72
C THR A 182 -9.45 -4.25 -5.07
N THR A 183 -8.63 -3.25 -5.41
CA THR A 183 -7.30 -3.04 -4.82
C THR A 183 -7.39 -2.08 -3.62
N ARG A 184 -6.62 -2.36 -2.56
CA ARG A 184 -6.52 -1.50 -1.38
C ARG A 184 -5.62 -0.30 -1.69
N LEU A 185 -6.12 0.93 -1.52
CA LEU A 185 -5.40 2.14 -1.94
C LEU A 185 -4.95 2.98 -0.75
N TRP A 186 -3.80 3.64 -0.87
CA TRP A 186 -3.28 4.55 0.16
C TRP A 186 -4.20 5.74 0.38
N GLU A 187 -4.69 6.36 -0.69
CA GLU A 187 -5.68 7.44 -0.62
C GLU A 187 -7.01 7.00 0.00
N ASN A 188 -7.24 5.69 0.14
CA ASN A 188 -8.41 5.11 0.81
C ASN A 188 -8.09 4.53 2.18
N ARG A 189 -6.90 4.79 2.73
CA ARG A 189 -6.45 4.25 4.03
C ARG A 189 -6.60 2.73 4.10
N GLY A 190 -6.17 2.05 3.05
CA GLY A 190 -6.17 0.59 2.95
C GLY A 190 -7.51 -0.02 2.57
N HIS A 191 -8.56 0.80 2.36
CA HIS A 191 -9.81 0.30 1.79
C HIS A 191 -9.73 0.15 0.28
N THR A 192 -10.50 -0.79 -0.25
CA THR A 192 -10.84 -0.81 -1.67
C THR A 192 -11.94 0.24 -1.96
N PRO A 193 -12.03 0.81 -3.17
CA PRO A 193 -13.16 1.66 -3.54
C PRO A 193 -14.53 0.98 -3.30
N ASN A 194 -14.64 -0.31 -3.58
CA ASN A 194 -15.86 -1.08 -3.36
C ASN A 194 -16.28 -1.19 -1.88
N GLU A 195 -15.33 -1.20 -0.94
CA GLU A 195 -15.63 -1.21 0.50
C GLU A 195 -16.15 0.15 0.99
N LEU A 196 -15.67 1.26 0.43
CA LEU A 196 -16.10 2.61 0.82
C LEU A 196 -17.48 3.02 0.28
N MET A 197 -17.95 2.35 -0.77
CA MET A 197 -19.26 2.63 -1.39
C MET A 197 -20.43 1.87 -0.75
N GLN A 198 -20.18 1.02 0.25
CA GLN A 198 -21.18 0.21 0.96
C GLN A 198 -21.71 0.89 2.22
#